data_AF-A0A838TXF2-F1
#
_entry.id   AF-A0A838TXF2-F1
#
_cell.length_a   1.000
_cell.length_b   1.000
_cell.length_c   1.000
_cell.angle_alpha   90.00
_cell.angle_beta   90.00
_cell.angle_gamma   90.00
#
_symmetry.space_group_name_H-M   'P 1'
#
loop_
_entity.id
_entity.type
_entity.pdbx_description
1 polymer ?
#
loop_
_entity_poly.entity_id
_entity_poly.type
_entity_poly.pdbx_seq_one_letter_code
_entity_poly.pdbx_strand_id
1 'polypeptide(L)'
;GRTTYRGLLHVAKGANGVKSNVRCDALLLDEFSRTDTYPYVEVNEDDATITHEATVGKIGDEQIFYLMSRGYSESDALSLIVGGFMEPFTKELPMEYAVELNRMVKMEMEGSVG
;
A
#
# COMPACT_ATOMS: atom_id res chain seq x y z
N GLY A 1 -1.42 -12.56 8.17
CA GLY A 1 -0.24 -11.89 8.80
C GLY A 1 -0.65 -10.59 9.49
N ARG A 2 0.26 -9.91 10.21
CA ARG A 2 -0.01 -8.59 10.80
C ARG A 2 1.03 -7.57 10.36
N THR A 3 0.57 -6.46 9.78
CA THR A 3 1.41 -5.32 9.40
C THR A 3 1.11 -4.13 10.28
N THR A 4 2.10 -3.26 10.47
CA THR A 4 1.92 -2.04 11.26
C THR A 4 2.68 -0.88 10.63
N TYR A 5 1.96 0.19 10.32
CA TYR A 5 2.55 1.47 9.93
C TYR A 5 2.65 2.40 11.15
N ARG A 6 3.82 3.04 11.31
CA ARG A 6 4.04 4.12 12.27
C ARG A 6 4.74 5.26 11.56
N GLY A 7 4.13 6.44 11.58
CA GLY A 7 4.71 7.64 10.97
C GLY A 7 4.61 8.82 11.93
N LEU A 8 5.66 9.64 11.98
CA LEU A 8 5.66 10.93 12.65
C LEU A 8 5.89 12.01 11.61
N LEU A 9 4.95 12.95 11.52
CA LEU A 9 5.13 14.22 10.84
C LEU A 9 5.33 15.28 11.91
N HIS A 10 6.49 15.92 11.92
CA HIS A 10 6.81 17.01 12.85
C HIS A 10 7.09 18.30 12.07
N VAL A 11 6.30 19.34 12.32
CA VAL A 11 6.56 20.70 11.83
C VAL A 11 7.17 21.49 12.97
N ALA A 12 8.45 21.84 12.82
CA ALA A 12 9.18 22.63 13.80
C ALA A 12 8.71 24.09 13.79
N LYS A 13 8.80 24.75 14.94
CA LYS A 13 8.55 26.19 15.05
C LYS A 13 9.52 26.99 14.17
N GLY A 14 9.00 27.92 13.38
CA GLY A 14 9.73 28.70 12.38
C GLY A 14 9.72 28.08 10.98
N ALA A 15 9.13 26.90 10.79
CA ALA A 15 8.98 26.25 9.49
C ALA A 15 7.76 26.80 8.75
N ASN A 16 7.85 28.06 8.31
CA ASN A 16 6.75 28.77 7.67
C ASN A 16 6.36 28.16 6.31
N GLY A 17 5.08 28.17 5.99
CA GLY A 17 4.52 27.82 4.69
C GLY A 17 4.61 26.33 4.34
N VAL A 18 4.78 25.46 5.33
CA VAL A 18 4.94 24.00 5.13
C VAL A 18 3.68 23.40 4.51
N LYS A 19 3.88 22.52 3.51
CA LYS A 19 2.83 21.67 2.95
C LYS A 19 3.28 20.23 2.96
N SER A 20 2.45 19.34 3.47
CA SER A 20 2.77 17.91 3.50
C SER A 20 1.52 17.06 3.33
N ASN A 21 1.66 15.96 2.57
CA ASN A 21 0.63 14.97 2.35
C ASN A 21 1.20 13.60 2.72
N VAL A 22 0.54 12.91 3.63
CA VAL A 22 0.89 11.53 4.02
C VAL A 22 -0.27 10.63 3.59
N ARG A 23 0.03 9.62 2.77
CA ARG A 23 -0.95 8.61 2.35
C ARG A 23 -0.49 7.23 2.80
N CYS A 24 -1.39 6.52 3.48
CA CYS A 24 -1.16 5.19 4.01
C CYS A 24 -2.19 4.21 3.43
N ASP A 25 -1.83 3.50 2.37
CA ASP A 25 -2.72 2.49 1.79
C ASP A 25 -2.29 1.09 2.22
N ALA A 26 -3.26 0.27 2.60
CA ALA A 26 -3.04 -1.14 2.94
C ALA A 26 -4.02 -2.03 2.18
N LEU A 27 -3.56 -3.22 1.80
CA LEU A 27 -4.38 -4.24 1.14
C LEU A 27 -4.35 -5.53 1.95
N LEU A 28 -5.51 -5.97 2.40
CA LEU A 28 -5.69 -7.26 3.07
C LEU A 28 -5.93 -8.35 2.03
N LEU A 29 -5.12 -9.41 2.10
CA LEU A 29 -5.16 -10.54 1.17
C LEU A 29 -6.12 -11.64 1.62
N ASP A 30 -6.46 -11.69 2.91
CA ASP A 30 -7.29 -12.72 3.53
C ASP A 30 -8.08 -12.15 4.73
N GLU A 31 -8.98 -12.95 5.30
CA GLU A 31 -9.85 -12.58 6.44
C GLU A 31 -9.13 -12.52 7.80
N PHE A 32 -8.00 -13.23 7.93
CA PHE A 32 -7.26 -13.37 9.19
C PHE A 32 -6.16 -12.32 9.32
N SER A 33 -5.79 -11.70 8.21
CA SER A 33 -4.78 -10.66 8.12
C SER A 33 -5.29 -9.35 8.69
N ARG A 34 -4.36 -8.61 9.31
CA ARG A 34 -4.67 -7.34 9.96
C ARG A 34 -3.58 -6.32 9.66
N THR A 35 -4.00 -5.07 9.48
CA THR A 35 -3.10 -3.92 9.45
C THR A 35 -3.47 -2.95 10.57
N ASP A 36 -2.47 -2.31 11.16
CA ASP A 36 -2.66 -1.21 12.10
C ASP A 36 -1.87 0.02 11.63
N THR A 37 -2.50 1.18 11.59
CA THR A 37 -1.88 2.44 11.14
C THR A 37 -1.91 3.43 12.30
N TYR A 38 -0.72 3.82 12.78
CA TYR A 38 -0.56 4.76 13.88
C TYR A 38 0.11 6.05 13.38
N PRO A 39 -0.66 7.04 12.92
CA PRO A 39 -0.13 8.32 12.50
C PRO A 39 0.09 9.25 13.69
N TYR A 40 1.23 9.93 13.70
CA TYR A 40 1.54 11.01 14.63
C TYR A 40 1.79 12.27 13.82
N VAL A 41 1.08 13.35 14.16
CA VAL A 41 1.21 14.66 13.52
C VAL A 41 1.39 15.68 14.62
N GLU A 42 2.57 16.28 14.68
CA GLU A 42 2.94 17.34 15.61
C GLU A 42 3.24 18.60 14.80
N VAL A 43 2.44 19.66 14.99
CA VAL A 43 2.56 20.89 14.21
C VAL A 43 2.77 22.05 15.17
N ASN A 44 3.98 22.62 15.14
CA ASN A 44 4.36 23.77 15.97
C ASN A 44 4.44 25.08 15.17
N GLU A 45 3.74 25.16 14.03
CA GLU A 45 3.68 26.33 13.17
C GLU A 45 2.25 26.60 12.69
N ASP A 46 1.85 27.88 12.65
CA ASP A 46 0.45 28.28 12.42
C ASP A 46 0.05 28.28 10.94
N ASP A 47 1.02 28.44 10.03
CA ASP A 47 0.79 28.55 8.58
C ASP A 47 1.07 27.24 7.81
N ALA A 48 1.07 26.10 8.51
CA ALA A 48 1.28 24.78 7.93
C ALA A 48 -0.02 24.15 7.37
N THR A 49 0.05 23.55 6.18
CA THR A 49 -1.03 22.75 5.58
C THR A 49 -0.64 21.28 5.54
N ILE A 50 -1.27 20.46 6.39
CA ILE A 50 -0.98 19.02 6.49
C ILE A 50 -2.21 18.21 6.13
N THR A 51 -2.06 17.21 5.28
CA THR A 51 -3.10 16.23 4.96
C THR A 51 -2.61 14.82 5.26
N HIS A 52 -3.45 14.03 5.92
CA HIS A 52 -3.20 12.63 6.16
C HIS A 52 -4.38 11.80 5.65
N GLU A 53 -4.10 10.82 4.81
CA GLU A 53 -5.07 9.87 4.27
C GLU A 53 -4.63 8.45 4.63
N ALA A 54 -5.58 7.61 5.04
CA ALA A 54 -5.32 6.19 5.28
C ALA A 54 -6.49 5.34 4.76
N THR A 55 -6.18 4.35 3.92
CA THR A 55 -7.16 3.46 3.29
C THR A 55 -6.80 2.02 3.56
N VAL A 56 -7.79 1.19 3.89
CA VAL A 56 -7.63 -0.26 3.95
C VAL A 56 -8.56 -0.89 2.94
N GLY A 57 -7.99 -1.48 1.89
CA GLY A 57 -8.68 -2.32 0.93
C GLY A 57 -8.61 -3.79 1.34
N LYS A 58 -9.56 -4.57 0.86
CA LYS A 58 -9.51 -6.04 0.91
C LYS A 58 -9.77 -6.57 -0.48
N ILE A 59 -9.06 -7.62 -0.87
CA ILE A 59 -9.33 -8.30 -2.13
C ILE A 59 -10.69 -9.01 -2.00
N GLY A 60 -11.63 -8.63 -2.87
CA GLY A 60 -12.95 -9.24 -2.89
C GLY A 60 -12.97 -10.53 -3.70
N ASP A 61 -13.64 -11.56 -3.20
CA ASP A 61 -13.83 -12.84 -3.90
C ASP A 61 -14.42 -12.65 -5.30
N GLU A 62 -15.28 -11.63 -5.48
CA GLU A 62 -15.86 -11.29 -6.78
C GLU A 62 -14.81 -10.83 -7.81
N GLN A 63 -13.78 -10.09 -7.37
CA GLN A 63 -12.70 -9.63 -8.27
C GLN A 63 -11.83 -10.80 -8.72
N ILE A 64 -11.50 -11.71 -7.80
CA ILE A 64 -10.77 -12.94 -8.11
C ILE A 64 -11.62 -13.82 -9.03
N PHE A 65 -12.88 -14.07 -8.67
CA PHE A 65 -13.81 -14.85 -9.47
C PHE A 65 -13.96 -14.29 -10.89
N TYR A 66 -14.07 -12.97 -11.02
CA TYR A 66 -14.13 -12.30 -12.32
C TYR A 66 -12.88 -12.58 -13.15
N LEU A 67 -11.68 -12.43 -12.60
CA LEU A 67 -10.43 -12.71 -13.31
C LEU A 67 -10.31 -14.20 -13.67
N MET A 68 -10.68 -15.11 -12.75
CA MET A 68 -10.69 -16.54 -13.01
C MET A 68 -11.65 -16.91 -14.15
N SER A 69 -12.83 -16.26 -14.23
CA SER A 69 -13.76 -16.44 -15.35
C SER A 69 -13.20 -16.01 -16.70
N ARG A 70 -12.14 -15.18 -16.71
CA ARG A 70 -11.40 -14.76 -17.90
C ARG A 70 -10.21 -15.67 -18.23
N GLY A 71 -10.03 -16.76 -17.48
CA GLY A 71 -9.00 -17.77 -17.73
C GLY A 71 -7.70 -17.57 -16.94
N TYR A 72 -7.66 -16.63 -15.99
CA TYR A 72 -6.53 -16.53 -15.07
C TYR A 72 -6.62 -17.62 -13.99
N SER A 73 -5.47 -18.13 -13.55
CA SER A 73 -5.42 -18.90 -12.31
C SER A 73 -5.72 -17.98 -11.12
N GLU A 74 -6.11 -18.53 -9.98
CA GLU A 74 -6.33 -17.75 -8.76
C GLU A 74 -5.07 -16.98 -8.35
N SER A 75 -3.89 -17.62 -8.42
CA SER A 75 -2.60 -16.98 -8.11
C SER A 75 -2.24 -15.87 -9.11
N ASP A 76 -2.52 -16.05 -10.40
CA ASP A 76 -2.32 -15.00 -11.41
C ASP A 76 -3.29 -13.82 -11.19
N ALA A 77 -4.56 -14.11 -10.85
CA ALA A 77 -5.56 -13.09 -10.54
C ALA A 77 -5.13 -12.24 -9.34
N LEU A 78 -4.67 -12.89 -8.28
CA LEU A 78 -4.21 -12.23 -7.06
C LEU A 78 -2.94 -11.41 -7.32
N SER A 79 -1.99 -11.93 -8.11
CA SER A 79 -0.80 -11.21 -8.56
C SER A 79 -1.13 -9.95 -9.36
N LEU A 80 -2.15 -10.01 -10.24
CA LEU A 80 -2.61 -8.85 -11.01
C LEU A 80 -3.20 -7.76 -10.12
N ILE A 81 -4.03 -8.14 -9.14
CA ILE A 81 -4.65 -7.19 -8.20
C ILE A 81 -3.58 -6.51 -7.34
N VAL A 82 -2.65 -7.29 -6.78
CA VAL A 82 -1.54 -6.77 -5.97
C VAL A 82 -0.62 -5.89 -6.81
N GLY A 83 -0.31 -6.29 -8.05
CA GLY A 83 0.47 -5.49 -8.99
C GLY A 83 -0.17 -4.13 -9.29
N GLY A 84 -1.50 -4.10 -9.48
CA GLY A 84 -2.26 -2.86 -9.64
C GLY A 84 -2.21 -1.97 -8.40
N PHE A 85 -2.29 -2.55 -7.21
CA PHE A 85 -2.16 -1.82 -5.93
C PHE A 85 -0.77 -1.22 -5.76
N MET A 86 0.29 -1.92 -6.19
CA MET A 86 1.68 -1.47 -6.11
C MET A 86 2.10 -0.55 -7.28
N GLU A 87 1.25 -0.34 -8.28
CA GLU A 87 1.56 0.43 -9.48
C GLU A 87 2.11 1.84 -9.18
N PRO A 88 1.52 2.64 -8.25
CA PRO A 88 2.04 3.97 -7.95
C PRO A 88 3.45 3.94 -7.39
N PHE A 89 3.79 2.93 -6.60
CA PHE A 89 5.14 2.76 -6.03
C PHE A 89 6.14 2.28 -7.08
N THR A 90 5.76 1.27 -7.87
CA THR A 90 6.64 0.71 -8.91
C THR A 90 7.01 1.74 -9.99
N LYS A 91 6.13 2.71 -10.29
CA LYS A 91 6.41 3.82 -11.22
C LYS A 91 7.48 4.79 -10.74
N GLU A 92 7.68 4.92 -9.43
CA GLU A 92 8.71 5.80 -8.84
C GLU A 92 10.09 5.12 -8.80
N LEU A 93 10.15 3.80 -9.07
CA LEU A 93 11.40 3.05 -9.08
C LEU A 93 12.03 3.04 -10.49
N PRO A 94 13.38 3.06 -10.58
CA PRO A 94 14.06 2.75 -11.83
C PRO A 94 13.63 1.39 -12.39
N MET A 95 13.57 1.27 -13.72
CA MET A 95 13.01 0.12 -14.42
C MET A 95 13.62 -1.22 -13.94
N GLU A 96 14.93 -1.26 -13.76
CA GLU A 96 15.66 -2.45 -13.31
C GLU A 96 15.20 -2.96 -11.93
N TYR A 97 14.89 -2.06 -10.99
CA TYR A 97 14.36 -2.42 -9.68
C TYR A 97 12.88 -2.77 -9.71
N ALA A 98 12.10 -2.09 -10.55
CA ALA A 98 10.68 -2.39 -10.71
C ALA A 98 10.46 -3.82 -11.25
N VAL A 99 11.28 -4.25 -12.21
CA VAL A 99 11.23 -5.63 -12.74
C VAL A 99 11.55 -6.64 -11.65
N GLU A 100 12.56 -6.37 -10.82
CA GLU A 100 12.97 -7.29 -9.77
C GLU A 100 11.95 -7.38 -8.63
N LEU A 101 11.39 -6.24 -8.22
CA LEU A 101 10.31 -6.19 -7.23
C LEU A 101 9.10 -7.00 -7.67
N ASN A 102 8.68 -6.88 -8.94
CA ASN A 102 7.56 -7.66 -9.48
C ASN A 102 7.82 -9.16 -9.44
N ARG A 103 9.07 -9.60 -9.66
CA ARG A 103 9.45 -11.02 -9.51
C ARG A 103 9.38 -11.46 -8.05
N MET A 104 9.90 -10.67 -7.13
CA MET A 104 9.85 -10.98 -5.69
C MET A 104 8.42 -11.11 -5.19
N VAL A 105 7.54 -10.16 -5.55
CA VAL A 105 6.12 -10.21 -5.19
C VAL A 105 5.47 -11.49 -5.72
N LYS A 106 5.72 -11.86 -6.97
CA LYS A 106 5.16 -13.08 -7.55
C LYS A 106 5.61 -14.35 -6.81
N MET A 107 6.90 -14.44 -6.46
CA MET A 107 7.42 -15.59 -5.70
C MET A 107 6.78 -15.70 -4.31
N GLU A 108 6.62 -14.60 -3.59
CA GLU A 108 5.98 -14.60 -2.28
C GLU A 108 4.50 -15.01 -2.38
N MET A 109 3.81 -14.65 -3.46
CA MET A 109 2.41 -15.01 -3.70
C MET A 109 2.22 -16.51 -3.97
N GLU A 110 3.13 -17.14 -4.70
CA GLU A 110 3.06 -18.58 -5.02
C GLU A 110 3.26 -19.48 -3.79
N GLY A 111 3.89 -18.97 -2.72
CA GLY A 111 4.19 -19.73 -1.50
C GLY A 111 3.39 -19.38 -0.25
N SER A 112 2.66 -18.26 -0.23
CA SER A 112 2.09 -17.69 1.00
C SER A 112 0.57 -17.72 1.11
N VAL A 113 -0.14 -18.08 0.03
CA VAL A 113 -1.61 -18.15 0.00
C VAL A 113 -2.01 -19.62 -0.06
N GLY A 114 -2.12 -20.23 1.12
CA GLY A 114 -2.50 -21.63 1.35
C GLY A 114 -2.79 -21.89 2.82
#